data_AF-A0A1H9GF59-F1
#
_entry.id   AF-A0A1H9GF59-F1
#
_cell.length_a   1.000
_cell.length_b   1.000
_cell.length_c   1.000
_cell.angle_alpha   90.00
_cell.angle_beta   90.00
_cell.angle_gamma   90.00
#
_symmetry.space_group_name_H-M   'P 1'
#
loop_
_entity.id
_entity.type
_entity.pdbx_description
1 polymer ?
#
loop_
_entity_poly.entity_id
_entity_poly.type
_entity_poly.pdbx_seq_one_letter_code
_entity_poly.pdbx_strand_id
1 'polypeptide(L)'
;MTMTTELDEPSSRHQRATALEKLDNAVCTALAGVDPDEARQGLEEAVAVCSAARAAVSPQVVGCVEAAGEHLRYGERMEARMLLTVAHRLLGRVSRSMAVPAPSTPGDVVLGR
;
A
#
# COMPACT_ATOMS: atom_id res chain seq x y z
N MET A 1 25.43 21.48 21.63
CA MET A 1 24.85 22.00 20.38
C MET A 1 23.96 20.91 19.80
N THR A 2 22.67 20.95 20.13
CA THR A 2 21.64 19.97 19.75
C THR A 2 20.48 20.75 19.16
N MET A 3 20.56 21.00 17.85
CA MET A 3 19.47 21.55 17.06
C MET A 3 19.58 20.96 15.65
N THR A 4 18.78 19.95 15.35
CA THR A 4 18.45 19.49 13.97
C THR A 4 17.45 18.33 13.91
N THR A 5 16.96 17.78 15.03
CA THR A 5 16.12 16.57 14.99
C THR A 5 14.64 16.79 14.66
N GLU A 6 14.15 18.03 14.63
CA GLU A 6 12.70 18.29 14.48
C GLU A 6 12.24 18.50 13.02
N LEU A 7 13.15 18.84 12.10
CA LEU A 7 12.84 19.00 10.66
C LEU A 7 13.00 17.71 9.84
N ASP A 8 13.83 16.76 10.29
CA ASP A 8 14.07 15.46 9.62
C ASP A 8 12.96 14.43 9.85
N GLU A 9 12.32 14.45 11.02
CA GLU A 9 11.20 13.57 11.38
C GLU A 9 9.98 13.71 10.45
N PRO A 10 9.43 14.91 10.18
CA PRO A 10 8.28 15.05 9.28
C PRO A 10 8.63 14.69 7.83
N SER A 11 9.84 15.01 7.37
CA SER A 11 10.33 14.65 6.03
C SER A 11 10.42 13.14 5.84
N SER A 12 10.99 12.42 6.83
CA SER A 12 11.12 10.97 6.77
C SER A 12 9.77 10.24 6.87
N ARG A 13 8.82 10.75 7.67
CA ARG A 13 7.44 10.21 7.71
C ARG A 13 6.73 10.40 6.37
N HIS A 14 6.88 11.55 5.75
CA HIS A 14 6.33 11.82 4.42
C HIS A 14 6.93 10.86 3.38
N GLN A 15 8.26 10.66 3.38
CA GLN A 15 8.92 9.71 2.48
C GLN A 15 8.39 8.28 2.63
N ARG A 16 8.17 7.81 3.87
CA ARG A 16 7.59 6.49 4.14
C ARG A 16 6.15 6.38 3.62
N ALA A 17 5.34 7.41 3.83
CA ALA A 17 3.96 7.46 3.34
C ALA A 17 3.92 7.40 1.80
N THR A 18 4.72 8.24 1.13
CA THR A 18 4.86 8.23 -0.33
C THR A 18 5.36 6.89 -0.86
N ALA A 19 6.27 6.22 -0.15
CA ALA A 19 6.74 4.89 -0.55
C ALA A 19 5.61 3.85 -0.49
N LEU A 20 4.78 3.87 0.57
CA LEU A 20 3.61 2.99 0.69
C LEU A 20 2.56 3.26 -0.38
N GLU A 21 2.30 4.53 -0.70
CA GLU A 21 1.41 4.91 -1.79
C GLU A 21 1.92 4.41 -3.14
N LYS A 22 3.23 4.52 -3.40
CA LYS A 22 3.84 3.96 -4.62
C LYS A 22 3.64 2.44 -4.72
N LEU A 23 3.79 1.72 -3.61
CA LEU A 23 3.54 0.27 -3.57
C LEU A 23 2.07 -0.07 -3.86
N ASP A 24 1.11 0.62 -3.23
CA ASP A 24 -0.31 0.39 -3.51
C ASP A 24 -0.68 0.74 -4.96
N ASN A 25 -0.12 1.81 -5.51
CA ASN A 25 -0.29 2.20 -6.91
C ASN A 25 0.27 1.15 -7.88
N ALA A 26 1.47 0.61 -7.60
CA ALA A 26 2.07 -0.45 -8.40
C ALA A 26 1.20 -1.72 -8.40
N VAL A 27 0.68 -2.11 -7.23
CA VAL A 27 -0.26 -3.25 -7.11
C VAL A 27 -1.55 -2.99 -7.88
N CYS A 28 -2.16 -1.81 -7.75
CA CYS A 28 -3.37 -1.45 -8.49
C CYS A 28 -3.13 -1.45 -10.00
N THR A 29 -1.98 -0.94 -10.44
CA THR A 29 -1.59 -0.90 -11.85
C THR A 29 -1.45 -2.31 -12.39
N ALA A 30 -0.69 -3.18 -11.71
CA ALA A 30 -0.54 -4.58 -12.09
C ALA A 30 -1.89 -5.34 -12.15
N LEU A 31 -2.81 -5.06 -11.22
CA LEU A 31 -4.17 -5.62 -11.22
C LEU A 31 -5.05 -5.12 -12.38
N ALA A 32 -4.78 -3.92 -12.91
CA ALA A 32 -5.50 -3.37 -14.06
C ALA A 32 -5.15 -4.08 -15.38
N GLY A 33 -4.16 -4.96 -15.38
CA GLY A 33 -3.80 -5.77 -16.55
C GLY A 33 -2.92 -5.04 -17.55
N VAL A 34 -2.03 -4.16 -17.09
CA VAL A 34 -0.89 -3.68 -17.90
C VAL A 34 0.02 -4.85 -18.31
N ASP A 35 0.94 -4.56 -19.23
CA ASP A 35 1.93 -5.52 -19.70
C ASP A 35 2.63 -6.25 -18.53
N PRO A 36 2.78 -7.60 -18.58
CA PRO A 36 3.36 -8.36 -17.48
C PRO A 36 4.78 -7.95 -17.10
N ASP A 37 5.61 -7.53 -18.06
CA ASP A 37 6.99 -7.12 -17.79
C ASP A 37 7.01 -5.74 -17.13
N GLU A 38 6.19 -4.80 -17.61
CA GLU A 38 6.00 -3.50 -16.97
C GLU A 38 5.45 -3.63 -15.54
N ALA A 39 4.45 -4.51 -15.35
CA ALA A 39 3.88 -4.79 -14.05
C ALA A 39 4.94 -5.34 -13.08
N ARG A 40 5.73 -6.33 -13.52
CA ARG A 40 6.80 -6.91 -12.70
C ARG A 40 7.84 -5.86 -12.32
N GLN A 41 8.33 -5.07 -13.29
CA GLN A 41 9.32 -4.03 -13.03
C GLN A 41 8.80 -2.97 -12.07
N GLY A 42 7.54 -2.52 -12.24
CA GLY A 42 6.92 -1.55 -11.34
C GLY A 42 6.75 -2.06 -9.91
N LEU A 43 6.44 -3.35 -9.73
CA LEU A 43 6.36 -4.00 -8.42
C LEU A 43 7.73 -4.09 -7.74
N GLU A 44 8.77 -4.52 -8.46
CA GLU A 44 10.15 -4.59 -7.97
C GLU A 44 10.67 -3.20 -7.53
N GLU A 45 10.44 -2.18 -8.36
CA GLU A 45 10.83 -0.81 -8.03
C GLU A 45 10.11 -0.30 -6.79
N ALA A 46 8.80 -0.55 -6.67
CA ALA A 46 8.03 -0.10 -5.53
C ALA A 46 8.47 -0.75 -4.20
N VAL A 47 8.80 -2.05 -4.22
CA VAL A 47 9.37 -2.74 -3.06
C VAL A 47 10.73 -2.16 -2.70
N ALA A 48 11.60 -1.90 -3.68
CA ALA A 48 12.90 -1.28 -3.45
C ALA A 48 12.76 0.12 -2.83
N VAL A 49 11.81 0.93 -3.30
CA VAL A 49 11.50 2.26 -2.74
C VAL A 49 11.02 2.16 -1.29
N CYS A 50 10.14 1.21 -0.96
CA CYS A 50 9.72 0.96 0.43
C CYS A 50 10.90 0.59 1.33
N SER A 51 11.81 -0.27 0.85
CA SER A 51 13.02 -0.67 1.57
C SER A 51 13.95 0.53 1.81
N ALA A 52 14.22 1.32 0.77
CA ALA A 52 15.07 2.50 0.85
C ALA A 52 14.50 3.56 1.81
N ALA A 53 13.19 3.76 1.82
CA ALA A 53 12.50 4.69 2.72
C ALA A 53 12.35 4.14 4.16
N ARG A 54 12.75 2.88 4.42
CA ARG A 54 12.46 2.15 5.66
C ARG A 54 10.98 2.20 6.03
N ALA A 55 10.12 2.07 5.02
CA ALA A 55 8.68 2.04 5.21
C ALA A 55 8.28 0.70 5.86
N ALA A 56 7.40 0.75 6.86
CA ALA A 56 6.91 -0.45 7.52
C ALA A 56 5.89 -1.16 6.63
N VAL A 57 6.37 -2.06 5.78
CA VAL A 57 5.52 -2.95 4.96
C VAL A 57 5.42 -4.30 5.67
N SER A 58 4.21 -4.86 5.74
CA SER A 58 4.03 -6.22 6.27
C SER A 58 4.83 -7.23 5.43
N PRO A 59 5.58 -8.17 6.05
CA PRO A 59 6.28 -9.23 5.32
C PRO A 59 5.36 -10.04 4.41
N GLN A 60 4.08 -10.16 4.78
CA GLN A 60 3.07 -10.85 3.97
C GLN A 60 2.76 -10.11 2.66
N VAL A 61 2.74 -8.77 2.69
CA VAL A 61 2.55 -7.95 1.49
C VAL A 61 3.74 -8.12 0.57
N VAL A 62 4.96 -8.01 1.12
CA VAL A 62 6.20 -8.19 0.35
C VAL A 62 6.23 -9.57 -0.30
N GLY A 63 5.98 -10.63 0.47
CA GLY A 63 5.96 -11.99 -0.07
C GLY A 63 4.89 -12.22 -1.15
N CYS A 64 3.70 -11.61 -1.03
CA CYS A 64 2.69 -11.67 -2.09
C CYS A 64 3.14 -10.95 -3.37
N VAL A 65 3.76 -9.77 -3.23
CA VAL A 65 4.23 -8.96 -4.36
C VAL A 65 5.39 -9.63 -5.09
N GLU A 66 6.37 -10.14 -4.35
CA GLU A 66 7.52 -10.88 -4.91
C GLU A 66 7.06 -12.16 -5.62
N ALA A 67 6.19 -12.96 -4.99
CA ALA A 67 5.64 -14.16 -5.63
C ALA A 67 4.82 -13.81 -6.88
N ALA A 68 4.03 -12.74 -6.85
CA ALA A 68 3.31 -12.29 -8.03
C ALA A 68 4.24 -11.89 -9.17
N GLY A 69 5.34 -11.20 -8.87
CA GLY A 69 6.37 -10.86 -9.86
C GLY A 69 6.97 -12.09 -10.55
N GLU A 70 7.24 -13.15 -9.78
CA GLU A 70 7.75 -14.42 -10.33
C GLU A 70 6.68 -15.13 -11.19
N HIS A 71 5.42 -15.16 -10.76
CA HIS A 71 4.33 -15.70 -11.58
C HIS A 71 4.14 -14.92 -12.89
N LEU A 72 4.27 -13.58 -12.88
CA LEU A 72 4.21 -12.76 -14.09
C LEU A 72 5.33 -13.13 -15.07
N ARG A 73 6.53 -13.42 -14.57
CA ARG A 73 7.68 -13.86 -15.37
C ARG A 73 7.41 -15.15 -16.16
N TYR A 74 6.61 -16.06 -15.61
CA TYR A 74 6.21 -17.32 -16.28
C TYR A 74 4.87 -17.22 -17.02
N GLY A 75 4.22 -16.05 -17.02
CA GLY A 75 2.91 -15.87 -17.66
C GLY A 75 1.74 -16.45 -16.88
N GLU A 76 1.93 -16.78 -15.60
CA GLU A 76 0.93 -17.34 -14.66
C GLU A 76 0.03 -16.21 -14.12
N ARG A 77 -0.76 -15.63 -15.03
CA ARG A 77 -1.53 -14.39 -14.76
C ARG A 77 -2.58 -14.55 -13.67
N MET A 78 -3.19 -15.72 -13.53
CA MET A 78 -4.25 -15.95 -12.55
C MET A 78 -3.68 -16.00 -11.13
N GLU A 79 -2.55 -16.69 -10.96
CA GLU A 79 -1.79 -16.82 -9.73
C GLU A 79 -1.24 -15.45 -9.30
N ALA A 80 -0.61 -14.72 -10.22
CA ALA A 80 -0.17 -13.35 -9.99
C ALA A 80 -1.32 -12.44 -9.54
N ARG A 81 -2.46 -12.48 -10.25
CA ARG A 81 -3.63 -11.66 -9.90
C ARG A 81 -4.20 -12.01 -8.53
N MET A 82 -4.23 -13.30 -8.17
CA MET A 82 -4.68 -13.74 -6.85
C MET A 82 -3.78 -13.16 -5.75
N LEU A 83 -2.46 -13.27 -5.90
CA LEU A 83 -1.49 -12.75 -4.93
C LEU A 83 -1.55 -11.23 -4.81
N LEU A 84 -1.63 -10.52 -5.94
CA LEU A 84 -1.79 -9.06 -5.96
C LEU A 84 -3.10 -8.61 -5.31
N THR A 85 -4.18 -9.37 -5.47
CA THR A 85 -5.45 -9.10 -4.78
C THR A 85 -5.32 -9.24 -3.26
N VAL A 86 -4.57 -10.24 -2.80
CA VAL A 86 -4.26 -10.42 -1.37
C VAL A 86 -3.40 -9.26 -0.87
N ALA A 87 -2.34 -8.90 -1.60
CA ALA A 87 -1.46 -7.78 -1.26
C ALA A 87 -2.25 -6.46 -1.13
N HIS A 88 -3.10 -6.15 -2.11
CA HIS A 88 -3.94 -4.95 -2.10
C HIS A 88 -4.88 -4.91 -0.87
N ARG A 89 -5.50 -6.04 -0.52
CA ARG A 89 -6.35 -6.12 0.69
C ARG A 89 -5.57 -5.88 1.97
N LEU A 90 -4.35 -6.40 2.06
CA LEU A 90 -3.48 -6.21 3.23
C LEU A 90 -3.01 -4.76 3.34
N LEU A 91 -2.66 -4.11 2.23
CA LEU A 91 -2.33 -2.69 2.15
C LEU A 91 -3.52 -1.79 2.55
N GLY A 92 -4.71 -2.07 1.99
CA GLY A 92 -5.92 -1.30 2.30
C GLY A 92 -6.37 -1.37 3.76
N ARG A 93 -6.01 -2.43 4.50
CA ARG A 93 -6.24 -2.52 5.95
C ARG A 93 -5.33 -1.58 6.75
N VAL A 94 -4.17 -1.23 6.23
CA VAL A 94 -3.25 -0.27 6.85
C VAL A 94 -3.72 1.16 6.62
N SER A 95 -4.25 1.46 5.43
CA SER A 95 -4.75 2.80 5.08
C SER A 95 -6.14 3.10 5.65
N ARG A 96 -6.97 2.08 5.90
CA ARG A 96 -8.29 2.23 6.54
C ARG A 96 -8.19 2.17 8.06
N SER A 97 -7.54 3.14 8.68
CA SER A 97 -8.09 3.68 9.94
C SER A 97 -9.32 4.52 9.59
N MET A 98 -10.34 3.88 9.03
CA MET A 98 -11.63 4.52 8.81
C MET A 98 -12.33 4.44 10.16
N ALA A 99 -12.37 5.57 10.87
CA ALA A 99 -13.32 5.75 11.95
C ALA A 99 -14.71 5.57 11.33
N VAL A 100 -15.28 4.37 11.45
CA VAL A 100 -16.67 4.12 11.12
C VAL A 100 -17.46 4.99 12.10
N PRO A 101 -18.21 6.00 11.63
CA PRO A 101 -19.06 6.75 12.53
C PRO A 101 -20.02 5.77 13.19
N ALA A 102 -20.08 5.79 14.52
CA ALA A 102 -20.99 4.95 15.26
C ALA A 102 -22.42 5.13 14.72
N PRO A 103 -23.23 4.06 14.66
CA PRO A 103 -24.62 4.20 14.24
C PRO A 103 -25.32 5.20 15.16
N SER A 104 -25.97 6.21 14.56
CA SER A 104 -26.78 7.16 15.31
C SER A 104 -27.80 6.42 16.17
N THR A 105 -27.90 6.81 17.43
CA THR A 105 -28.89 6.25 18.36
C THR A 105 -30.24 6.95 18.16
N PRO A 106 -31.38 6.27 18.38
CA PRO A 106 -32.69 6.93 18.37
C PRO A 106 -32.71 8.07 19.38
N GLY A 107 -32.72 9.32 18.90
CA GLY A 107 -32.63 10.53 19.72
C GLY A 107 -31.73 11.64 19.17
N ASP A 108 -30.88 11.33 18.18
CA ASP A 108 -29.88 12.28 17.64
C ASP A 108 -30.44 13.39 16.72
N VAL A 109 -31.75 13.41 16.46
CA VAL A 109 -32.40 14.48 15.67
C VAL A 109 -32.82 15.63 16.58
N VAL A 110 -31.94 16.62 16.72
CA VAL A 110 -32.32 17.94 17.25
C VAL A 110 -33.13 18.67 16.17
N LEU A 111 -34.46 18.69 16.31
CA LEU A 111 -35.30 19.61 15.55
C LEU A 111 -35.05 21.03 16.07
N GLY A 112 -34.26 21.79 15.32
CA GLY A 112 -33.99 23.20 15.59
C GLY A 112 -35.28 24.02 15.65
N ARG A 113 -35.35 24.94 16.61
CA ARG A 113 -36.40 25.96 16.74
C ARG A 113 -36.19 27.10 15.77
#